data_AF-A0A1A7RDS9-F1
#
_entry.id   AF-A0A1A7RDS9-F1
#
_cell.length_a   1.000
_cell.length_b   1.000
_cell.length_c   1.000
_cell.angle_alpha   90.00
_cell.angle_beta   90.00
_cell.angle_gamma   90.00
#
_symmetry.space_group_name_H-M   'P 1'
#
loop_
_entity.id
_entity.type
_entity.pdbx_description
1 polymer ?
#
loop_
_entity_poly.entity_id
_entity_poly.type
_entity_poly.pdbx_seq_one_letter_code
_entity_poly.pdbx_strand_id
1 'polypeptide(L)'
;MRKQYHFRQVGEDIYIWDVHSLVALSEKLNVKEILITDIQELNEAYWFPDTHPTTQQMIEHMQLVNAADLSYPIILCAEGRVMDGMHRIAKAILGHQTHILAVQFEHTPKPNFINVDEGDLDYA
;
A
#
# COMPACT_ATOMS: atom_id res chain seq x y z
N MET A 1 -7.77 12.70 1.22
CA MET A 1 -7.00 11.60 0.60
C MET A 1 -7.53 11.38 -0.80
N ARG A 2 -6.66 11.26 -1.81
CA ARG A 2 -7.06 10.93 -3.20
C ARG A 2 -7.66 9.52 -3.25
N LYS A 3 -8.65 9.26 -4.11
CA LYS A 3 -9.15 7.92 -4.38
C LYS A 3 -8.06 7.03 -4.98
N GLN A 4 -7.88 5.85 -4.39
CA GLN A 4 -6.85 4.90 -4.74
C GLN A 4 -7.37 3.47 -4.51
N TYR A 5 -6.84 2.54 -5.28
CA TYR A 5 -7.14 1.13 -5.18
C TYR A 5 -5.84 0.33 -4.99
N HIS A 6 -5.91 -0.67 -4.13
CA HIS A 6 -4.83 -1.65 -3.95
C HIS A 6 -5.16 -2.89 -4.76
N PHE A 7 -4.28 -3.25 -5.68
CA PHE A 7 -4.42 -4.43 -6.54
C PHE A 7 -3.48 -5.53 -6.04
N ARG A 8 -3.94 -6.79 -6.08
CA ARG A 8 -3.09 -7.95 -5.77
C ARG A 8 -3.52 -9.16 -6.58
N GLN A 9 -2.55 -9.83 -7.21
CA GLN A 9 -2.75 -11.14 -7.81
C GLN A 9 -2.94 -12.21 -6.73
N VAL A 10 -4.01 -13.00 -6.82
CA VAL A 10 -4.34 -14.12 -5.95
C VAL A 10 -4.75 -15.30 -6.83
N GLY A 11 -3.81 -16.22 -7.09
CA GLY A 11 -4.04 -17.30 -8.06
C GLY A 11 -4.19 -16.74 -9.47
N GLU A 12 -5.28 -17.07 -10.14
CA GLU A 12 -5.61 -16.55 -11.49
C GLU A 12 -6.34 -15.19 -11.44
N ASP A 13 -6.78 -14.75 -10.26
CA ASP A 13 -7.60 -13.55 -10.09
C ASP A 13 -6.79 -12.34 -9.62
N ILE A 14 -7.25 -11.15 -9.97
CA ILE A 14 -6.80 -9.86 -9.41
C ILE A 14 -7.86 -9.38 -8.42
N TYR A 15 -7.45 -9.27 -7.16
CA TYR A 15 -8.28 -8.75 -6.08
C TYR A 15 -7.99 -7.25 -5.90
N ILE A 16 -9.06 -6.47 -5.74
CA ILE A 16 -8.98 -5.01 -5.73
C ILE A 16 -9.68 -4.48 -4.48
N TRP A 17 -8.96 -3.70 -3.67
CA TRP A 17 -9.49 -3.04 -2.49
C TRP A 17 -9.51 -1.53 -2.70
N ASP A 18 -10.61 -0.90 -2.32
CA ASP A 18 -10.69 0.54 -2.17
C ASP A 18 -9.90 0.97 -0.93
N VAL A 19 -8.88 1.82 -1.11
CA VAL A 19 -8.03 2.28 -0.01
C VAL A 19 -8.83 3.08 1.02
N HIS A 20 -9.88 3.82 0.63
CA HIS A 20 -10.76 4.49 1.59
C HIS A 20 -11.50 3.47 2.47
N SER A 21 -11.94 2.37 1.89
CA SER A 21 -12.57 1.28 2.63
C SER A 21 -11.58 0.63 3.60
N LEU A 22 -10.33 0.41 3.18
CA LEU A 22 -9.27 -0.12 4.05
C LEU A 22 -8.96 0.83 5.21
N VAL A 23 -8.86 2.14 4.96
CA VAL A 23 -8.65 3.15 6.00
C VAL A 23 -9.78 3.07 7.02
N ALA A 24 -11.05 3.13 6.58
CA ALA A 24 -12.21 3.05 7.47
C ALA A 24 -12.25 1.76 8.31
N LEU A 25 -11.92 0.61 7.69
CA LEU A 25 -11.88 -0.68 8.38
C LEU A 25 -10.74 -0.78 9.40
N SER A 26 -9.66 -0.03 9.19
CA SER A 26 -8.45 -0.09 10.04
C SER A 26 -8.44 0.92 11.18
N GLU A 27 -9.38 1.88 11.23
CA GLU A 27 -9.44 2.96 12.24
C GLU A 27 -9.41 2.47 13.70
N LYS A 28 -9.97 1.28 13.97
CA LYS A 28 -10.08 0.72 15.33
C LYS A 28 -8.98 -0.28 15.66
N LEU A 29 -8.08 -0.55 14.73
CA LEU A 29 -6.98 -1.49 14.95
C LEU A 29 -5.91 -0.84 15.81
N ASN A 30 -5.25 -1.68 16.61
CA ASN A 30 -4.14 -1.21 17.42
C ASN A 30 -2.95 -0.86 16.53
N VAL A 31 -2.46 0.37 16.65
CA VAL A 31 -1.22 0.80 16.01
C VAL A 31 -0.05 0.11 16.70
N LYS A 32 0.88 -0.42 15.92
CA LYS A 32 2.13 -1.02 16.39
C LYS A 32 3.31 -0.49 15.57
N GLU A 33 4.49 -0.51 16.17
CA GLU A 33 5.74 -0.35 15.42
C GLU A 33 6.21 -1.72 14.93
N ILE A 34 6.69 -1.76 13.69
CA ILE A 34 7.31 -2.95 13.10
C ILE A 34 8.65 -2.59 12.48
N LEU A 35 9.52 -3.58 12.30
CA LEU A 35 10.77 -3.39 11.55
C LEU A 35 10.46 -3.20 10.08
N ILE A 36 11.10 -2.21 9.45
CA ILE A 36 10.97 -2.00 8.01
C ILE A 36 11.50 -3.20 7.22
N THR A 37 12.51 -3.91 7.76
CA THR A 37 13.08 -5.12 7.14
C THR A 37 12.10 -6.27 7.02
N ASP A 38 10.97 -6.24 7.75
CA ASP A 38 9.94 -7.28 7.68
C ASP A 38 8.99 -7.07 6.48
N ILE A 39 9.07 -5.93 5.79
CA ILE A 39 8.26 -5.62 4.62
C ILE A 39 8.83 -6.34 3.38
N GLN A 40 8.12 -7.37 2.92
CA GLN A 40 8.55 -8.20 1.80
C GLN A 40 8.52 -7.43 0.47
N GLU A 41 7.53 -6.56 0.29
CA GLU A 41 7.30 -5.80 -0.95
C GLU A 41 8.45 -4.87 -1.33
N LEU A 42 9.38 -4.57 -0.40
CA LEU A 42 10.61 -3.83 -0.70
C LEU A 42 11.50 -4.54 -1.72
N ASN A 43 11.36 -5.86 -1.86
CA ASN A 43 12.13 -6.68 -2.79
C ASN A 43 11.28 -7.17 -3.98
N GLU A 44 10.11 -6.57 -4.20
CA GLU A 44 9.19 -6.89 -5.28
C GLU A 44 9.04 -5.69 -6.23
N ALA A 45 8.60 -5.95 -7.46
CA ALA A 45 8.23 -4.90 -8.42
C ALA A 45 6.88 -4.26 -8.05
N TYR A 46 6.79 -3.64 -6.88
CA TYR A 46 5.52 -3.25 -6.24
C TYR A 46 4.70 -2.23 -7.06
N TRP A 47 5.34 -1.18 -7.59
CA TRP A 47 4.63 -0.13 -8.34
C TRP A 47 4.47 -0.44 -9.84
N PHE A 48 5.36 -1.28 -10.40
CA PHE A 48 5.41 -1.57 -11.83
C PHE A 48 5.68 -3.07 -12.04
N PRO A 49 4.72 -3.97 -11.68
CA PRO A 49 4.96 -5.41 -11.69
C PRO A 49 5.24 -5.96 -13.09
N ASP A 50 4.56 -5.43 -14.11
CA ASP A 50 4.60 -5.95 -15.49
C ASP A 50 5.27 -4.98 -16.48
N THR A 51 5.78 -3.84 -16.00
CA THR A 51 6.28 -2.77 -16.87
C THR A 51 7.54 -2.14 -16.32
N HIS A 52 8.26 -1.42 -17.20
CA HIS A 52 9.37 -0.57 -16.78
C HIS A 52 8.88 0.88 -16.70
N PRO A 53 9.07 1.56 -15.55
CA PRO A 53 8.66 2.95 -15.44
C PRO A 53 9.56 3.86 -16.27
N THR A 54 8.96 4.89 -16.84
CA THR A 54 9.71 6.04 -17.36
C THR A 54 10.33 6.84 -16.21
N THR A 55 11.36 7.63 -16.52
CA THR A 55 11.95 8.57 -15.55
C THR A 55 10.91 9.53 -14.96
N GLN A 56 9.93 9.95 -15.77
CA GLN A 56 8.86 10.85 -15.34
C GLN A 56 7.97 10.20 -14.28
N GLN A 57 7.55 8.95 -14.48
CA GLN A 57 6.76 8.20 -13.50
C GLN A 57 7.55 7.99 -12.20
N MET A 58 8.85 7.72 -12.28
CA MET A 58 9.69 7.63 -11.08
C MET A 58 9.75 8.94 -10.30
N ILE A 59 9.86 10.08 -10.98
CA ILE A 59 9.83 11.42 -10.34
C ILE A 59 8.50 11.65 -9.64
N GLU A 60 7.37 11.26 -10.24
CA GLU A 60 6.03 11.37 -9.64
C GLU A 60 5.94 10.55 -8.34
N HIS A 61 6.48 9.33 -8.33
CA HIS A 61 6.57 8.53 -7.10
C HIS A 61 7.46 9.20 -6.05
N MET A 62 8.61 9.77 -6.42
CA MET A 62 9.47 10.50 -5.47
C MET A 62 8.76 11.71 -4.85
N GLN A 63 7.93 12.42 -5.61
CA GLN A 63 7.11 13.52 -5.08
C GLN A 63 6.09 13.01 -4.06
N LEU A 64 5.42 11.89 -4.33
CA LEU A 64 4.49 11.26 -3.39
C LEU A 64 5.21 10.76 -2.13
N VAL A 65 6.40 10.17 -2.27
CA VAL A 65 7.26 9.79 -1.13
C VAL A 65 7.58 11.01 -0.28
N ASN A 66 8.04 12.12 -0.89
CA ASN A 66 8.37 13.33 -0.14
C ASN A 66 7.15 13.94 0.56
N ALA A 67 5.97 13.90 -0.07
CA ALA A 67 4.72 14.42 0.48
C ALA A 67 4.09 13.52 1.56
N ALA A 68 4.46 12.24 1.63
CA ALA A 68 3.86 11.28 2.55
C ALA A 68 4.08 11.69 4.03
N ASP A 69 3.04 11.55 4.85
CA ASP A 69 3.09 11.85 6.28
C ASP A 69 3.28 10.57 7.09
N LEU A 70 4.38 10.50 7.87
CA LEU A 70 4.75 9.34 8.67
C LEU A 70 3.98 9.23 9.98
N SER A 71 3.16 10.23 10.35
CA SER A 71 2.29 10.15 11.53
C SER A 71 1.12 9.17 11.34
N TYR A 72 0.79 8.81 10.10
CA TYR A 72 -0.25 7.83 9.78
C TYR A 72 0.36 6.43 9.59
N PRO A 73 -0.23 5.38 10.20
CA PRO A 73 0.29 4.01 10.07
C PRO A 73 0.03 3.41 8.68
N ILE A 74 0.94 2.57 8.20
CA ILE A 74 0.70 1.72 7.02
C ILE A 74 -0.34 0.65 7.32
N ILE A 75 -0.97 0.09 6.29
CA ILE A 75 -2.00 -0.95 6.44
C ILE A 75 -1.45 -2.28 5.94
N LEU A 76 -1.51 -3.30 6.79
CA LEU A 76 -1.11 -4.67 6.47
C LEU A 76 -2.30 -5.62 6.49
N CYS A 77 -2.27 -6.61 5.60
CA CYS A 77 -3.21 -7.73 5.61
C CYS A 77 -2.85 -8.75 6.71
N ALA A 78 -3.64 -9.81 6.89
CA ALA A 78 -3.42 -10.82 7.93
C ALA A 78 -2.05 -11.48 7.86
N GLU A 79 -1.54 -11.67 6.65
CA GLU A 79 -0.23 -12.26 6.36
C GLU A 79 0.94 -11.27 6.52
N GLY A 80 0.67 -10.03 6.94
CA GLY A 80 1.70 -8.98 7.11
C GLY A 80 2.11 -8.27 5.82
N ARG A 81 1.40 -8.52 4.70
CA ARG A 81 1.68 -7.89 3.41
C ARG A 81 1.04 -6.52 3.28
N VAL A 82 1.72 -5.59 2.60
CA VAL A 82 1.27 -4.20 2.44
C VAL A 82 -0.01 -4.14 1.62
N MET A 83 -1.00 -3.40 2.15
CA MET A 83 -2.24 -3.02 1.45
C MET A 83 -2.31 -1.51 1.19
N ASP A 84 -1.63 -0.70 2.01
CA ASP A 84 -1.46 0.73 1.78
C ASP A 84 -0.21 1.25 2.51
N GLY A 85 0.44 2.27 1.94
CA GLY A 85 1.51 3.00 2.60
C GLY A 85 2.92 2.79 2.07
N MET A 86 3.12 2.17 0.90
CA MET A 86 4.46 1.98 0.34
C MET A 86 5.26 3.29 0.19
N HIS A 87 4.61 4.42 -0.13
CA HIS A 87 5.28 5.73 -0.16
C HIS A 87 5.79 6.17 1.23
N ARG A 88 5.07 5.83 2.31
CA ARG A 88 5.49 6.09 3.70
C ARG A 88 6.67 5.21 4.08
N ILE A 89 6.65 3.94 3.69
CA ILE A 89 7.77 3.00 3.89
C ILE A 89 9.04 3.54 3.22
N ALA A 90 8.94 3.93 1.94
CA ALA A 90 10.07 4.51 1.21
C ALA A 90 10.60 5.80 1.88
N LYS A 91 9.70 6.68 2.35
CA LYS A 91 10.10 7.90 3.07
C LYS A 91 10.82 7.59 4.38
N ALA A 92 10.33 6.63 5.15
CA ALA A 92 10.97 6.20 6.40
C ALA A 92 12.39 5.67 6.16
N ILE A 93 12.59 4.87 5.11
CA ILE A 93 13.92 4.36 4.71
C ILE A 93 14.87 5.50 4.33
N LEU A 94 14.43 6.43 3.48
CA LEU A 94 15.23 7.59 3.09
C LEU A 94 15.56 8.50 4.27
N GLY A 95 14.70 8.53 5.28
CA GLY A 95 14.92 9.19 6.56
C GLY A 95 15.75 8.39 7.57
N HIS A 96 16.35 7.26 7.15
CA HIS A 96 17.16 6.37 7.99
C HIS A 96 16.42 5.79 9.21
N GLN A 97 15.09 5.67 9.13
CA GLN A 97 14.30 5.00 10.18
C GLN A 97 14.46 3.47 10.06
N THR A 98 14.40 2.78 11.19
CA THR A 98 14.42 1.31 11.26
C THR A 98 13.04 0.72 11.48
N HIS A 99 12.10 1.53 11.95
CA HIS A 99 10.74 1.13 12.28
C HIS A 99 9.72 2.04 11.61
N ILE A 100 8.51 1.53 11.44
CA ILE A 100 7.36 2.29 10.92
C ILE A 100 6.09 1.90 11.68
N LEU A 101 5.19 2.88 11.85
CA LEU A 101 3.85 2.63 12.39
C LEU A 101 3.02 1.82 11.40
N ALA A 102 2.36 0.78 11.89
CA ALA A 102 1.51 -0.10 11.11
C ALA A 102 0.24 -0.46 11.89
N VAL A 103 -0.84 -0.70 11.16
CA VAL A 103 -2.03 -1.42 11.60
C VAL A 103 -2.14 -2.69 10.77
N GLN A 104 -2.55 -3.79 11.39
CA GLN A 104 -2.64 -5.08 10.72
C GLN A 104 -4.00 -5.72 10.99
N PHE A 105 -4.67 -6.12 9.92
CA PHE A 105 -5.91 -6.88 10.05
C PHE A 105 -5.63 -8.28 10.61
N GLU A 106 -6.46 -8.78 11.53
CA GLU A 106 -6.41 -10.18 11.94
C GLU A 106 -6.89 -11.13 10.83
N HIS A 107 -7.85 -10.66 10.03
CA HIS A 107 -8.36 -11.34 8.85
C HIS A 107 -8.39 -10.36 7.68
N THR A 108 -7.76 -10.70 6.56
CA THR A 108 -7.72 -9.84 5.38
C THR A 108 -9.15 -9.54 4.91
N PRO A 109 -9.55 -8.26 4.80
CA PRO A 109 -10.91 -7.92 4.38
C PRO A 109 -11.18 -8.42 2.97
N LYS A 110 -12.46 -8.69 2.66
CA LYS A 110 -12.86 -9.08 1.31
C LYS A 110 -12.53 -7.95 0.31
N PRO A 111 -12.11 -8.27 -0.92
CA PRO A 111 -11.90 -7.25 -1.94
C PRO A 111 -13.23 -6.57 -2.30
N ASN A 112 -13.15 -5.32 -2.71
CA ASN A 112 -14.29 -4.57 -3.23
C ASN A 112 -14.64 -5.03 -4.65
N PHE A 113 -13.63 -5.40 -5.43
CA PHE A 113 -13.78 -5.88 -6.81
C PHE A 113 -12.83 -7.05 -7.10
N ILE A 114 -13.19 -7.88 -8.07
CA ILE A 114 -12.36 -8.98 -8.56
C ILE A 114 -12.36 -8.92 -10.09
N ASN A 115 -11.17 -8.95 -10.71
CA ASN A 115 -10.98 -8.95 -12.17
C ASN A 115 -11.67 -7.79 -12.92
N VAL A 116 -11.77 -6.62 -12.28
CA VAL A 116 -12.27 -5.39 -12.92
C VAL A 116 -11.08 -4.62 -13.51
N ASP A 117 -11.23 -4.11 -14.73
CA ASP A 117 -10.20 -3.29 -15.38
C ASP A 117 -9.96 -2.00 -14.59
N GLU A 118 -8.71 -1.56 -14.51
CA GLU A 118 -8.35 -0.33 -13.77
C GLU A 118 -9.14 0.88 -14.29
N GLY A 119 -9.39 0.98 -15.60
CA GLY A 119 -10.13 2.08 -16.21
C GLY A 119 -11.62 2.14 -15.86
N ASP A 120 -12.19 1.04 -15.34
CA ASP A 120 -13.61 0.94 -14.98
C ASP A 120 -13.87 1.29 -13.50
N LEU A 121 -12.82 1.54 -12.71
CA LEU A 121 -12.96 1.90 -11.31
C LEU A 121 -13.28 3.40 -11.14
N ASP A 122 -14.02 3.72 -10.08
CA ASP A 122 -14.36 5.11 -9.77
C ASP A 122 -13.23 5.81 -9.02
N TYR A 123 -12.60 6.80 -9.65
CA TYR A 123 -11.53 7.63 -9.06
C TYR A 123 -12.00 9.04 -8.68
N ALA A 124 -13.31 9.33 -8.79
CA ALA A 124 -13.88 10.63 -8.47
C ALA A 124 -13.87 10.96 -6.96
#